data_AF-A0A239K372-F1
#
_entry.id   AF-A0A239K372-F1
#
_cell.length_a   1.000
_cell.length_b   1.000
_cell.length_c   1.000
_cell.angle_alpha   90.00
_cell.angle_beta   90.00
_cell.angle_gamma   90.00
#
_symmetry.space_group_name_H-M   'P 1'
#
loop_
_entity.id
_entity.type
_entity.pdbx_description
1 polymer ?
#
loop_
_entity_poly.entity_id
_entity_poly.type
_entity_poly.pdbx_seq_one_letter_code
_entity_poly.pdbx_strand_id
1 'polypeptide(L)'
;MTTVDSSTTFGTIGRGIAVFEDTELVEGTTVWLDTPDAVMDFVERDDVENCIVIARGGTTTFLTPALVAGPRGVLTLQGAPTSHLGIVSREYGIPCIMSVAFSVGETNARGEVVPADGTVVRLDITGAPVGRVLAQNARGAEEVPHAADDEPDAVLVPVDTRGVPGGTAGHEIMLGKMSTGVLNLTDESLIRELTNEEANDLLDYYGWNLWDILAARISEGESGLIPRQEYEVMGTYLQWQHHPRFHRMITDAVGVDGLREIGGRIRNEVGTKLNPLHIWAAGVPSALGRSIALDLGHEKPGDRTEDLKGAMQFTRRLYRGMWNDQGPMFLSGRGYHAPLLGSEWVDRFIADRTPLAKDPQARKDFQRFNGSTQLASFLLHFDCRNGVADTGPYPLPGGGWALVRDHVLNDPGYPWADAVRDLPWSVTLVLFFEGEQQISSSVVDIGTMFTTPSNYLKHLTGYAVYVRERSDSPVSEIRLLREDELAPLAAKAEKGAAQLYPRIAAMSDREKILAGSYVYYTDFVGTVGKAAGIWDDMLAAGFYDFQDSVDRGYGPIVEEGRAMEMLGRFWSAAEGMDHV
;
A
#
# COMPACT_ATOMS: atom_id res chain seq x y z
N MET A 1 -45.81 -19.14 20.73
CA MET A 1 -44.58 -19.77 21.24
C MET A 1 -44.15 -20.81 20.22
N THR A 2 -43.38 -20.36 19.24
CA THR A 2 -42.73 -21.18 18.22
C THR A 2 -41.48 -21.77 18.85
N THR A 3 -41.37 -23.09 18.83
CA THR A 3 -40.22 -23.86 19.28
C THR A 3 -38.98 -23.46 18.51
N VAL A 4 -37.99 -22.88 19.20
CA VAL A 4 -36.63 -22.66 18.70
C VAL A 4 -35.95 -24.02 18.65
N ASP A 5 -35.58 -24.47 17.44
CA ASP A 5 -34.76 -25.67 17.26
C ASP A 5 -33.36 -25.41 17.83
N SER A 6 -32.99 -26.19 18.84
CA SER A 6 -31.83 -25.94 19.72
C SER A 6 -30.63 -26.83 19.41
N SER A 7 -30.40 -27.23 18.15
CA SER A 7 -29.37 -28.24 17.84
C SER A 7 -28.35 -27.88 16.75
N THR A 8 -28.34 -26.64 16.25
CA THR A 8 -27.32 -26.26 15.27
C THR A 8 -25.95 -26.13 15.94
N THR A 9 -25.07 -27.11 15.71
CA THR A 9 -23.68 -27.09 16.18
C THR A 9 -22.75 -26.50 15.11
N PHE A 10 -21.75 -25.75 15.54
CA PHE A 10 -20.70 -25.21 14.69
C PHE A 10 -19.36 -25.85 15.07
N GLY A 11 -18.64 -26.38 14.10
CA GLY A 11 -17.31 -26.97 14.28
C GLY A 11 -16.26 -26.17 13.52
N THR A 12 -15.06 -26.00 14.10
CA THR A 12 -13.94 -25.34 13.42
C THR A 12 -13.52 -26.15 12.19
N ILE A 13 -13.48 -25.49 11.04
CA ILE A 13 -13.08 -26.07 9.75
C ILE A 13 -11.85 -25.38 9.14
N GLY A 14 -11.43 -24.25 9.71
CA GLY A 14 -10.23 -23.55 9.27
C GLY A 14 -9.73 -22.53 10.30
N ARG A 15 -8.46 -22.17 10.18
CA ARG A 15 -7.80 -21.15 11.00
C ARG A 15 -6.93 -20.27 10.10
N GLY A 16 -6.86 -19.00 10.43
CA GLY A 16 -6.02 -18.03 9.73
C GLY A 16 -5.73 -16.84 10.64
N ILE A 17 -5.38 -15.72 10.02
CA ILE A 17 -5.01 -14.49 10.73
C ILE A 17 -6.17 -13.50 10.61
N ALA A 18 -6.72 -13.08 11.74
CA ALA A 18 -7.73 -12.02 11.78
C ALA A 18 -7.11 -10.70 11.33
N VAL A 19 -7.73 -10.02 10.38
CA VAL A 19 -7.24 -8.74 9.85
C VAL A 19 -7.36 -7.62 10.88
N PHE A 20 -8.43 -7.64 11.66
CA PHE A 20 -8.69 -6.73 12.76
C PHE A 20 -9.56 -7.41 13.82
N GLU A 21 -9.55 -6.86 15.03
CA GLU A 21 -10.25 -7.44 16.17
C GLU A 21 -11.67 -6.85 16.37
N ASP A 22 -12.63 -7.74 16.62
CA ASP A 22 -14.03 -7.42 16.94
C ASP A 22 -14.56 -8.39 18.01
N THR A 23 -15.66 -8.04 18.66
CA THR A 23 -16.36 -8.87 19.66
C THR A 23 -17.48 -9.72 19.07
N GLU A 24 -17.95 -9.41 17.86
CA GLU A 24 -19.06 -10.12 17.23
C GLU A 24 -18.61 -11.32 16.38
N LEU A 25 -19.37 -12.41 16.48
CA LEU A 25 -19.30 -13.52 15.53
C LEU A 25 -20.11 -13.18 14.29
N VAL A 26 -19.53 -13.41 13.12
CA VAL A 26 -20.14 -13.02 11.85
C VAL A 26 -20.56 -14.28 11.10
N GLU A 27 -21.87 -14.49 10.91
CA GLU A 27 -22.44 -15.64 10.22
C GLU A 27 -22.87 -15.29 8.80
N GLY A 28 -22.63 -16.18 7.84
CA GLY A 28 -23.07 -16.03 6.45
C GLY A 28 -22.83 -17.29 5.61
N THR A 29 -23.25 -17.26 4.35
CA THR A 29 -23.07 -18.37 3.39
C THR A 29 -21.82 -18.18 2.54
N THR A 30 -21.01 -19.22 2.36
CA THR A 30 -19.76 -19.13 1.59
C THR A 30 -20.00 -18.97 0.10
N VAL A 31 -19.17 -18.16 -0.56
CA VAL A 31 -19.12 -18.02 -2.02
C VAL A 31 -17.67 -17.91 -2.47
N TRP A 32 -17.22 -18.80 -3.35
CA TRP A 32 -15.88 -18.81 -3.91
C TRP A 32 -15.77 -17.94 -5.17
N LEU A 33 -14.83 -17.00 -5.18
CA LEU A 33 -14.56 -16.10 -6.30
C LEU A 33 -13.12 -16.31 -6.81
N ASP A 34 -12.97 -16.86 -8.03
CA ASP A 34 -11.66 -17.13 -8.67
C ASP A 34 -11.43 -16.36 -9.97
N THR A 35 -12.49 -15.77 -10.55
CA THR A 35 -12.40 -15.04 -11.82
C THR A 35 -13.12 -13.69 -11.75
N PRO A 36 -12.74 -12.71 -12.59
CA PRO A 36 -13.46 -11.44 -12.69
C PRO A 36 -14.95 -11.63 -13.02
N ASP A 37 -15.28 -12.61 -13.88
CA ASP A 37 -16.68 -12.93 -14.21
C ASP A 37 -17.45 -13.43 -12.98
N ALA A 38 -16.86 -14.30 -12.15
CA ALA A 38 -17.50 -14.75 -10.91
C ALA A 38 -17.73 -13.60 -9.93
N VAL A 39 -16.81 -12.63 -9.88
CA VAL A 39 -16.97 -11.42 -9.05
C VAL A 39 -18.13 -10.56 -9.58
N MET A 40 -18.27 -10.41 -10.89
CA MET A 40 -19.37 -9.66 -11.49
C MET A 40 -20.72 -10.36 -11.27
N ASP A 41 -20.78 -11.68 -11.48
CA ASP A 41 -21.98 -12.47 -11.20
C ASP A 41 -22.38 -12.40 -9.72
N PHE A 42 -21.42 -12.35 -8.81
CA PHE A 42 -21.66 -12.21 -7.38
C PHE A 42 -22.35 -10.89 -7.02
N VAL A 43 -21.87 -9.76 -7.56
CA VAL A 43 -22.43 -8.44 -7.21
C VAL A 43 -23.82 -8.19 -7.79
N GLU A 44 -24.27 -9.01 -8.73
CA GLU A 44 -25.65 -8.97 -9.27
C GLU A 44 -26.66 -9.74 -8.40
N ARG A 45 -26.20 -10.46 -7.37
CA ARG A 45 -27.09 -11.22 -6.46
C ARG A 45 -27.81 -10.30 -5.48
N ASP A 46 -29.03 -10.71 -5.10
CA ASP A 46 -29.83 -10.01 -4.09
C ASP A 46 -29.40 -10.30 -2.63
N ASP A 47 -28.54 -11.30 -2.41
CA ASP A 47 -28.17 -11.79 -1.07
C ASP A 47 -26.71 -11.52 -0.67
N VAL A 48 -26.01 -10.63 -1.39
CA VAL A 48 -24.59 -10.29 -1.17
C VAL A 48 -24.27 -9.99 0.29
N GLU A 49 -25.11 -9.21 0.97
CA GLU A 49 -24.91 -8.81 2.38
C GLU A 49 -24.98 -9.99 3.38
N ASN A 50 -25.41 -11.17 2.94
CA ASN A 50 -25.46 -12.40 3.74
C ASN A 50 -24.30 -13.36 3.43
N CYS A 51 -23.46 -13.04 2.44
CA CYS A 51 -22.42 -13.94 1.95
C CYS A 51 -21.06 -13.68 2.62
N ILE A 52 -20.31 -14.76 2.82
CA ILE A 52 -18.89 -14.77 3.15
C ILE A 52 -18.12 -15.09 1.88
N VAL A 53 -17.43 -14.09 1.34
CA VAL A 53 -16.63 -14.25 0.13
C VAL A 53 -15.35 -14.99 0.47
N ILE A 54 -15.02 -16.02 -0.31
CA ILE A 54 -13.75 -16.73 -0.25
C ILE A 54 -13.00 -16.45 -1.55
N ALA A 55 -11.76 -15.99 -1.45
CA ALA A 55 -10.86 -15.80 -2.58
C ALA A 55 -9.51 -16.45 -2.31
N ARG A 56 -8.75 -16.72 -3.37
CA ARG A 56 -7.40 -17.27 -3.21
C ARG A 56 -6.43 -16.25 -2.63
N GLY A 57 -6.28 -15.11 -3.32
CA GLY A 57 -5.26 -14.09 -3.03
C GLY A 57 -5.77 -12.88 -2.26
N GLY A 58 -4.83 -12.17 -1.62
CA GLY A 58 -5.09 -10.99 -0.79
C GLY A 58 -5.05 -9.65 -1.54
N THR A 59 -5.42 -9.61 -2.83
CA THR A 59 -5.36 -8.37 -3.61
C THR A 59 -6.71 -7.65 -3.63
N THR A 60 -6.70 -6.35 -3.34
CA THR A 60 -7.93 -5.56 -3.23
C THR A 60 -8.59 -5.36 -4.59
N THR A 61 -7.79 -5.20 -5.64
CA THR A 61 -8.33 -4.86 -6.96
C THR A 61 -9.19 -5.98 -7.52
N PHE A 62 -8.83 -7.25 -7.31
CA PHE A 62 -9.63 -8.40 -7.72
C PHE A 62 -11.01 -8.45 -7.04
N LEU A 63 -11.07 -8.17 -5.73
CA LEU A 63 -12.33 -8.18 -4.96
C LEU A 63 -13.04 -6.82 -4.91
N THR A 64 -12.61 -5.83 -5.70
CA THR A 64 -13.15 -4.47 -5.62
C THR A 64 -14.69 -4.42 -5.73
N PRO A 65 -15.33 -5.02 -6.76
CA PRO A 65 -16.79 -4.99 -6.86
C PRO A 65 -17.44 -5.67 -5.65
N ALA A 66 -16.90 -6.81 -5.20
CA ALA A 66 -17.41 -7.52 -4.04
C ALA A 66 -17.37 -6.64 -2.78
N LEU A 67 -16.23 -6.01 -2.47
CA LEU A 67 -16.10 -5.12 -1.30
C LEU A 67 -17.10 -3.95 -1.33
N VAL A 68 -17.32 -3.34 -2.50
CA VAL A 68 -18.31 -2.26 -2.68
C VAL A 68 -19.74 -2.74 -2.43
N ALA A 69 -20.05 -3.97 -2.85
CA ALA A 69 -21.35 -4.59 -2.66
C ALA A 69 -21.61 -4.99 -1.19
N GLY A 70 -20.56 -5.02 -0.36
CA GLY A 70 -20.67 -5.14 1.11
C GLY A 70 -20.99 -6.55 1.60
N PRO A 71 -20.15 -7.56 1.31
CA PRO A 71 -20.34 -8.91 1.83
C PRO A 71 -20.27 -8.91 3.35
N ARG A 72 -20.85 -9.94 3.94
CA ARG A 72 -20.88 -10.12 5.38
C ARG A 72 -19.48 -10.34 5.98
N GLY A 73 -18.57 -10.91 5.19
CA GLY A 73 -17.16 -11.09 5.54
C GLY A 73 -16.33 -11.63 4.37
N VAL A 74 -15.01 -11.64 4.55
CA VAL A 74 -14.04 -12.07 3.53
C VAL A 74 -13.06 -13.08 4.13
N LEU A 75 -12.79 -14.16 3.40
CA LEU A 75 -11.77 -15.15 3.71
C LEU A 75 -10.79 -15.24 2.55
N THR A 76 -9.49 -15.33 2.84
CA THR A 76 -8.49 -15.62 1.81
C THR A 76 -7.58 -16.79 2.16
N LEU A 77 -7.11 -17.52 1.15
CA LEU A 77 -6.15 -18.62 1.33
C LEU A 77 -4.69 -18.14 1.46
N GLN A 78 -4.42 -16.93 0.96
CA GLN A 78 -3.14 -16.25 1.01
C GLN A 78 -3.34 -14.79 1.46
N GLY A 79 -2.29 -14.10 1.89
CA GLY A 79 -2.38 -12.71 2.36
C GLY A 79 -1.96 -12.53 3.80
N ALA A 80 -1.54 -11.33 4.15
CA ALA A 80 -1.33 -10.91 5.54
C ALA A 80 -2.29 -9.76 5.90
N PRO A 81 -2.62 -9.54 7.18
CA PRO A 81 -3.43 -8.39 7.63
C PRO A 81 -2.93 -7.01 7.18
N THR A 82 -1.64 -6.92 6.86
CA THR A 82 -0.90 -5.75 6.36
C THR A 82 -0.96 -5.60 4.83
N SER A 83 -1.57 -6.55 4.12
CA SER A 83 -1.80 -6.50 2.67
C SER A 83 -2.77 -5.39 2.27
N HIS A 84 -2.79 -5.03 0.99
CA HIS A 84 -3.79 -4.11 0.44
C HIS A 84 -5.23 -4.55 0.79
N LEU A 85 -5.60 -5.82 0.60
CA LEU A 85 -6.97 -6.28 0.91
C LEU A 85 -7.24 -6.25 2.42
N GLY A 86 -6.25 -6.57 3.24
CA GLY A 86 -6.36 -6.50 4.70
C GLY A 86 -6.58 -5.08 5.18
N ILE A 87 -5.86 -4.12 4.60
CA ILE A 87 -6.08 -2.69 4.82
C ILE A 87 -7.49 -2.34 4.39
N VAL A 88 -7.86 -2.51 3.11
CA VAL A 88 -9.15 -2.02 2.62
C VAL A 88 -10.35 -2.70 3.31
N SER A 89 -10.29 -4.00 3.63
CA SER A 89 -11.35 -4.67 4.40
C SER A 89 -11.59 -4.00 5.75
N ARG A 90 -10.51 -3.61 6.45
CA ARG A 90 -10.57 -2.85 7.70
C ARG A 90 -11.15 -1.45 7.52
N GLU A 91 -10.82 -0.80 6.41
CA GLU A 91 -11.27 0.56 6.09
C GLU A 91 -12.77 0.62 5.79
N TYR A 92 -13.33 -0.45 5.21
CA TYR A 92 -14.77 -0.68 5.10
C TYR A 92 -15.42 -1.23 6.37
N GLY A 93 -14.63 -1.76 7.32
CA GLY A 93 -15.15 -2.46 8.50
C GLY A 93 -15.75 -3.84 8.19
N ILE A 94 -15.30 -4.50 7.11
CA ILE A 94 -15.74 -5.85 6.71
C ILE A 94 -14.86 -6.90 7.41
N PRO A 95 -15.44 -7.78 8.25
CA PRO A 95 -14.69 -8.86 8.92
C PRO A 95 -13.88 -9.69 7.94
N CYS A 96 -12.59 -9.84 8.19
CA CYS A 96 -11.70 -10.56 7.29
C CYS A 96 -10.73 -11.48 8.05
N ILE A 97 -10.57 -12.72 7.56
CA ILE A 97 -9.54 -13.66 8.01
C ILE A 97 -8.70 -14.05 6.78
N MET A 98 -7.40 -13.87 6.88
CA MET A 98 -6.46 -14.12 5.78
C MET A 98 -5.60 -15.36 6.04
N SER A 99 -5.02 -15.90 4.97
CA SER A 99 -4.20 -17.12 5.01
C SER A 99 -4.89 -18.25 5.76
N VAL A 100 -6.17 -18.47 5.45
CA VAL A 100 -6.98 -19.51 6.06
C VAL A 100 -6.55 -20.87 5.55
N ALA A 101 -6.04 -21.70 6.45
CA ALA A 101 -5.85 -23.12 6.21
C ALA A 101 -7.13 -23.87 6.60
N PHE A 102 -7.87 -24.35 5.60
CA PHE A 102 -9.04 -25.20 5.83
C PHE A 102 -8.64 -26.66 6.00
N SER A 103 -9.17 -27.31 7.04
CA SER A 103 -9.01 -28.74 7.30
C SER A 103 -10.19 -29.58 6.80
N VAL A 104 -11.32 -28.94 6.50
CA VAL A 104 -12.55 -29.58 6.03
C VAL A 104 -13.13 -28.75 4.89
N GLY A 105 -13.46 -29.42 3.78
CA GLY A 105 -14.01 -28.78 2.60
C GLY A 105 -13.99 -29.72 1.39
N GLU A 106 -14.29 -29.15 0.24
CA GLU A 106 -14.12 -29.77 -1.07
C GLU A 106 -12.79 -29.29 -1.68
N THR A 107 -12.20 -30.12 -2.52
CA THR A 107 -11.00 -29.75 -3.28
C THR A 107 -11.42 -29.02 -4.55
N ASN A 108 -11.00 -27.76 -4.70
CA ASN A 108 -11.27 -26.97 -5.90
C ASN A 108 -10.42 -27.45 -7.09
N ALA A 109 -10.62 -26.83 -8.27
CA ALA A 109 -9.88 -27.17 -9.49
C ALA A 109 -8.35 -26.98 -9.38
N ARG A 110 -7.88 -26.21 -8.40
CA ARG A 110 -6.46 -25.93 -8.13
C ARG A 110 -5.86 -26.84 -7.06
N GLY A 111 -6.64 -27.79 -6.52
CA GLY A 111 -6.17 -28.70 -5.47
C GLY A 111 -6.25 -28.13 -4.05
N GLU A 112 -6.88 -26.98 -3.87
CA GLU A 112 -7.01 -26.32 -2.57
C GLU A 112 -8.30 -26.79 -1.87
N VAL A 113 -8.24 -26.98 -0.55
CA VAL A 113 -9.41 -27.35 0.26
C VAL A 113 -10.16 -26.09 0.67
N VAL A 114 -11.43 -25.99 0.29
CA VAL A 114 -12.32 -24.88 0.66
C VAL A 114 -13.74 -25.38 0.96
N PRO A 115 -14.52 -24.70 1.82
CA PRO A 115 -15.94 -25.04 1.99
C PRO A 115 -16.70 -24.94 0.68
N ALA A 116 -17.65 -25.84 0.44
CA ALA A 116 -18.53 -25.77 -0.72
C ALA A 116 -19.35 -24.47 -0.70
N ASP A 117 -19.69 -23.92 -1.86
CA ASP A 117 -20.57 -22.76 -1.95
C ASP A 117 -21.92 -23.00 -1.26
N GLY A 118 -22.41 -21.97 -0.57
CA GLY A 118 -23.63 -22.04 0.23
C GLY A 118 -23.45 -22.64 1.63
N THR A 119 -22.24 -23.08 2.01
CA THR A 119 -21.98 -23.55 3.38
C THR A 119 -22.19 -22.40 4.36
N VAL A 120 -23.00 -22.63 5.41
CA VAL A 120 -23.18 -21.65 6.48
C VAL A 120 -21.96 -21.70 7.40
N VAL A 121 -21.25 -20.58 7.51
CA VAL A 121 -20.07 -20.42 8.35
C VAL A 121 -20.18 -19.24 9.31
N ARG A 122 -19.41 -19.31 10.40
CA ARG A 122 -19.14 -18.22 11.34
C ARG A 122 -17.67 -17.85 11.30
N LEU A 123 -17.38 -16.57 11.19
CA LEU A 123 -16.05 -16.01 11.41
C LEU A 123 -15.94 -15.61 12.88
N ASP A 124 -14.97 -16.19 13.57
CA ASP A 124 -14.59 -15.82 14.92
C ASP A 124 -13.25 -15.08 14.88
N ILE A 125 -13.33 -13.75 15.05
CA ILE A 125 -12.19 -12.84 15.14
C ILE A 125 -12.01 -12.27 16.56
N THR A 126 -12.73 -12.83 17.54
CA THR A 126 -12.66 -12.39 18.95
C THR A 126 -11.34 -12.76 19.61
N GLY A 127 -10.66 -13.78 19.07
CA GLY A 127 -9.35 -14.26 19.50
C GLY A 127 -8.17 -13.71 18.71
N ALA A 128 -8.30 -12.53 18.07
CA ALA A 128 -7.23 -11.90 17.30
C ALA A 128 -5.88 -11.93 18.07
N PRO A 129 -4.75 -12.24 17.39
CA PRO A 129 -4.57 -12.31 15.93
C PRO A 129 -5.10 -13.60 15.27
N VAL A 130 -5.53 -14.60 16.04
CA VAL A 130 -6.06 -15.87 15.48
C VAL A 130 -7.51 -15.69 15.05
N GLY A 131 -7.78 -15.87 13.76
CA GLY A 131 -9.13 -16.01 13.21
C GLY A 131 -9.53 -17.47 13.06
N ARG A 132 -10.77 -17.83 13.40
CA ARG A 132 -11.33 -19.18 13.18
C ARG A 132 -12.53 -19.12 12.25
N VAL A 133 -12.66 -20.13 11.39
CA VAL A 133 -13.85 -20.35 10.56
C VAL A 133 -14.56 -21.59 11.09
N LEU A 134 -15.83 -21.43 11.48
CA LEU A 134 -16.66 -22.51 11.98
C LEU A 134 -17.80 -22.81 11.01
N ALA A 135 -18.03 -24.06 10.64
CA ALA A 135 -19.13 -24.43 9.74
C ALA A 135 -20.26 -25.13 10.48
N GLN A 136 -21.49 -24.89 10.01
CA GLN A 136 -22.69 -25.53 10.51
C GLN A 136 -22.64 -27.05 10.27
N ASN A 137 -23.00 -27.84 11.29
CA ASN A 137 -23.03 -29.31 11.25
C ASN A 137 -21.68 -29.99 10.93
N ALA A 138 -20.57 -29.25 10.90
CA ALA A 138 -19.25 -29.85 10.88
C ALA A 138 -19.00 -30.54 12.21
N ARG A 139 -18.76 -31.86 12.18
CA ARG A 139 -18.16 -32.54 13.33
C ARG A 139 -16.76 -31.94 13.46
N GLY A 140 -16.52 -31.17 14.52
CA GLY A 140 -15.22 -30.54 14.75
C GLY A 140 -14.13 -31.57 14.50
N ALA A 141 -13.16 -31.23 13.66
CA ALA A 141 -11.94 -32.00 13.63
C ALA A 141 -11.43 -32.07 15.09
N GLU A 142 -11.09 -33.27 15.57
CA GLU A 142 -10.20 -33.36 16.73
C GLU A 142 -9.05 -32.38 16.49
N GLU A 143 -8.61 -31.67 17.54
CA GLU A 143 -7.41 -30.84 17.45
C GLU A 143 -6.32 -31.67 16.78
N VAL A 144 -6.10 -31.42 15.49
CA VAL A 144 -4.95 -31.99 14.81
C VAL A 144 -3.79 -31.40 15.58
N PRO A 145 -2.93 -32.21 16.22
CA PRO A 145 -1.75 -31.69 16.87
C PRO A 145 -0.95 -31.00 15.76
N HIS A 146 -0.98 -29.68 15.73
CA HIS A 146 0.15 -28.98 15.14
C HIS A 146 1.36 -29.43 15.95
N ALA A 147 2.44 -29.78 15.25
CA ALA A 147 3.74 -29.80 15.91
C ALA A 147 3.84 -28.49 16.69
N ALA A 148 4.20 -28.57 17.97
CA ALA A 148 4.23 -27.43 18.89
C ALA A 148 5.21 -26.30 18.49
N ASP A 149 5.72 -26.35 17.26
CA ASP A 149 6.63 -25.41 16.61
C ASP A 149 5.92 -24.53 15.55
N ASP A 150 4.65 -24.81 15.20
CA ASP A 150 3.84 -23.96 14.31
C ASP A 150 2.87 -23.09 15.13
N GLU A 151 3.41 -22.09 15.84
CA GLU A 151 2.59 -20.94 16.26
C GLU A 151 2.02 -20.23 15.01
N PRO A 152 0.93 -19.42 15.12
CA PRO A 152 0.46 -18.56 14.03
C PRO A 152 1.54 -17.61 13.50
N ASP A 153 2.66 -17.48 14.22
CA ASP A 153 3.90 -16.85 13.78
C ASP A 153 4.48 -17.50 12.50
N ALA A 154 4.15 -18.76 12.17
CA ALA A 154 4.67 -19.49 11.01
C ALA A 154 4.14 -19.02 9.64
N VAL A 155 3.14 -18.13 9.58
CA VAL A 155 2.69 -17.50 8.32
C VAL A 155 3.49 -16.23 8.00
N LEU A 156 4.21 -15.68 8.98
CA LEU A 156 5.39 -14.89 8.67
C LEU A 156 6.49 -15.89 8.42
N VAL A 157 6.68 -16.32 7.16
CA VAL A 157 7.94 -16.96 6.77
C VAL A 157 9.02 -16.03 7.32
N PRO A 158 9.87 -16.46 8.27
CA PRO A 158 11.03 -15.69 8.65
C PRO A 158 11.88 -15.72 7.41
N VAL A 159 11.74 -14.69 6.58
CA VAL A 159 12.69 -14.46 5.53
C VAL A 159 14.00 -14.27 6.27
N ASP A 160 14.93 -15.20 6.05
CA ASP A 160 16.22 -15.24 6.73
C ASP A 160 16.89 -13.87 6.57
N THR A 161 16.74 -13.00 7.57
CA THR A 161 17.37 -11.67 7.59
C THR A 161 18.81 -11.73 8.06
N ARG A 162 19.42 -12.93 8.14
CA ARG A 162 20.62 -13.19 8.92
C ARG A 162 20.53 -12.60 10.35
N GLY A 163 19.32 -12.40 10.89
CA GLY A 163 19.07 -11.94 12.25
C GLY A 163 18.86 -10.43 12.48
N VAL A 164 18.59 -9.61 11.45
CA VAL A 164 18.17 -8.20 11.66
C VAL A 164 16.64 -8.11 11.75
N PRO A 165 16.05 -7.60 12.85
CA PRO A 165 14.61 -7.43 12.98
C PRO A 165 14.12 -6.19 12.20
N GLY A 166 12.80 -6.03 12.10
CA GLY A 166 12.19 -4.79 11.62
C GLY A 166 12.15 -3.71 12.70
N GLY A 167 11.62 -2.55 12.35
CA GLY A 167 11.40 -1.44 13.26
C GLY A 167 12.70 -0.76 13.72
N THR A 168 12.58 0.01 14.80
CA THR A 168 13.68 0.82 15.36
C THR A 168 14.89 -0.04 15.76
N ALA A 169 14.65 -1.27 16.25
CA ALA A 169 15.73 -2.19 16.61
C ALA A 169 16.56 -2.61 15.38
N GLY A 170 15.91 -2.85 14.24
CA GLY A 170 16.60 -3.11 12.98
C GLY A 170 17.38 -1.91 12.49
N HIS A 171 16.79 -0.71 12.58
CA HIS A 171 17.45 0.55 12.24
C HIS A 171 18.76 0.73 13.02
N GLU A 172 18.75 0.52 14.34
CA GLU A 172 19.93 0.65 15.20
C GLU A 172 21.03 -0.36 14.82
N ILE A 173 20.66 -1.61 14.52
CA ILE A 173 21.61 -2.63 14.06
C ILE A 173 22.22 -2.24 12.71
N MET A 174 21.40 -1.76 11.76
CA MET A 174 21.90 -1.34 10.46
C MET A 174 22.83 -0.13 10.58
N LEU A 175 22.48 0.88 11.39
CA LEU A 175 23.39 2.00 11.67
C LEU A 175 24.74 1.54 12.25
N GLY A 176 24.73 0.55 13.14
CA GLY A 176 25.96 -0.01 13.73
C GLY A 176 26.85 -0.76 12.74
N LYS A 177 26.30 -1.19 11.59
CA LYS A 177 27.05 -1.85 10.50
C LYS A 177 27.68 -0.86 9.52
N MET A 178 27.18 0.37 9.46
CA MET A 178 27.62 1.37 8.49
C MET A 178 29.03 1.88 8.79
N SER A 179 29.77 2.17 7.73
CA SER A 179 31.12 2.73 7.79
C SER A 179 31.13 4.27 7.72
N THR A 180 30.04 4.86 7.24
CA THR A 180 29.86 6.29 6.99
C THR A 180 28.61 6.84 7.68
N GLY A 181 28.49 8.18 7.71
CA GLY A 181 27.31 8.89 8.21
C GLY A 181 26.27 9.22 7.12
N VAL A 182 26.26 8.53 5.97
CA VAL A 182 25.51 8.96 4.76
C VAL A 182 24.00 9.10 4.96
N LEU A 183 23.40 8.33 5.88
CA LEU A 183 21.97 8.44 6.21
C LEU A 183 21.61 9.69 7.01
N ASN A 184 22.60 10.35 7.62
CA ASN A 184 22.39 11.61 8.29
C ASN A 184 22.50 12.76 7.27
N LEU A 185 21.39 13.44 7.02
CA LEU A 185 21.31 14.51 6.05
C LEU A 185 21.89 15.80 6.64
N THR A 186 23.05 16.22 6.13
CA THR A 186 23.69 17.50 6.47
C THR A 186 23.82 18.37 5.24
N ASP A 187 23.79 19.70 5.39
CA ASP A 187 23.90 20.62 4.25
C ASP A 187 25.22 20.40 3.47
N GLU A 188 26.31 20.10 4.18
CA GLU A 188 27.62 19.78 3.56
C GLU A 188 27.57 18.48 2.74
N SER A 189 26.93 17.43 3.25
CA SER A 189 26.88 16.13 2.55
C SER A 189 25.99 16.15 1.30
N LEU A 190 25.18 17.19 1.10
CA LEU A 190 24.20 17.27 0.01
C LEU A 190 24.68 18.02 -1.23
N ILE A 191 25.74 18.84 -1.08
CA ILE A 191 26.29 19.66 -2.16
C ILE A 191 27.45 18.98 -2.91
N ARG A 192 27.93 17.83 -2.42
CA ARG A 192 28.97 17.02 -3.06
C ARG A 192 28.41 15.71 -3.60
N GLU A 193 29.21 15.04 -4.40
CA GLU A 193 28.97 13.67 -4.83
C GLU A 193 29.23 12.66 -3.71
N LEU A 194 28.57 11.50 -3.80
CA LEU A 194 28.76 10.37 -2.90
C LEU A 194 30.05 9.61 -3.21
N THR A 195 30.74 9.13 -2.17
CA THR A 195 31.81 8.14 -2.35
C THR A 195 31.23 6.75 -2.65
N ASN A 196 32.06 5.80 -3.11
CA ASN A 196 31.60 4.41 -3.25
C ASN A 196 31.23 3.80 -1.88
N GLU A 197 31.98 4.14 -0.83
CA GLU A 197 31.71 3.65 0.53
C GLU A 197 30.34 4.12 1.03
N GLU A 198 30.01 5.40 0.81
CA GLU A 198 28.68 5.94 1.13
C GLU A 198 27.57 5.32 0.27
N ALA A 199 27.83 5.05 -1.00
CA ALA A 199 26.87 4.39 -1.88
C ALA A 199 26.60 2.94 -1.43
N ASN A 200 27.64 2.19 -1.04
CA ASN A 200 27.52 0.82 -0.55
C ASN A 200 26.77 0.75 0.79
N ASP A 201 27.08 1.68 1.70
CA ASP A 201 26.33 1.86 2.95
C ASP A 201 24.83 2.14 2.69
N LEU A 202 24.49 2.96 1.67
CA LEU A 202 23.10 3.19 1.27
C LEU A 202 22.46 1.95 0.64
N LEU A 203 23.19 1.19 -0.18
CA LEU A 203 22.69 -0.04 -0.80
C LEU A 203 22.34 -1.11 0.25
N ASP A 204 23.18 -1.26 1.26
CA ASP A 204 22.93 -2.15 2.40
C ASP A 204 21.68 -1.71 3.16
N TYR A 205 21.58 -0.40 3.43
CA TYR A 205 20.44 0.15 4.13
C TYR A 205 19.13 0.06 3.31
N TYR A 206 19.19 0.30 1.99
CA TYR A 206 18.04 0.21 1.09
C TYR A 206 17.49 -1.21 1.05
N GLY A 207 18.36 -2.23 1.02
CA GLY A 207 17.95 -3.63 1.10
C GLY A 207 17.17 -3.93 2.39
N TRP A 208 17.72 -3.52 3.55
CA TRP A 208 17.00 -3.67 4.82
C TRP A 208 15.73 -2.82 4.92
N ASN A 209 15.73 -1.56 4.48
CA ASN A 209 14.56 -0.68 4.53
C ASN A 209 13.43 -1.21 3.63
N LEU A 210 13.75 -1.73 2.45
CA LEU A 210 12.78 -2.40 1.58
C LEU A 210 12.17 -3.62 2.28
N TRP A 211 13.01 -4.46 2.89
CA TRP A 211 12.56 -5.59 3.70
C TRP A 211 11.67 -5.13 4.87
N ASP A 212 12.10 -4.17 5.67
CA ASP A 212 11.34 -3.68 6.83
C ASP A 212 9.93 -3.19 6.46
N ILE A 213 9.80 -2.60 5.27
CA ILE A 213 8.56 -2.02 4.77
C ILE A 213 7.65 -3.05 4.08
N LEU A 214 8.24 -4.00 3.34
CA LEU A 214 7.51 -4.94 2.47
C LEU A 214 7.50 -6.39 2.98
N ALA A 215 8.35 -6.77 3.94
CA ALA A 215 8.46 -8.17 4.39
C ALA A 215 7.17 -8.68 5.02
N ALA A 216 6.51 -7.84 5.82
CA ALA A 216 5.19 -8.14 6.36
C ALA A 216 4.11 -8.29 5.28
N ARG A 217 4.41 -7.97 4.02
CA ARG A 217 3.52 -8.05 2.86
C ARG A 217 3.92 -9.13 1.86
N ILE A 218 4.94 -9.94 2.14
CA ILE A 218 5.43 -10.99 1.22
C ILE A 218 4.34 -12.01 0.87
N SER A 219 3.36 -12.20 1.75
CA SER A 219 2.22 -13.07 1.50
C SER A 219 1.06 -12.40 0.79
N GLU A 220 1.16 -11.13 0.34
CA GLU A 220 0.23 -10.52 -0.62
C GLU A 220 0.18 -11.41 -1.87
N GLY A 221 -0.75 -12.35 -1.86
CA GLY A 221 -0.82 -13.45 -2.81
C GLY A 221 -1.06 -12.99 -4.24
N GLU A 222 -1.16 -13.96 -5.14
CA GLU A 222 -1.43 -13.71 -6.55
C GLU A 222 -2.74 -12.92 -6.73
N SER A 223 -2.75 -11.90 -7.59
CA SER A 223 -4.00 -11.23 -7.98
C SER A 223 -4.71 -12.02 -9.06
N GLY A 224 -6.01 -12.22 -8.90
CA GLY A 224 -6.86 -12.73 -9.99
C GLY A 224 -7.13 -11.71 -11.10
N LEU A 225 -6.70 -10.44 -10.94
CA LEU A 225 -6.95 -9.37 -11.91
C LEU A 225 -5.67 -8.78 -12.50
N ILE A 226 -4.72 -8.35 -11.65
CA ILE A 226 -3.54 -7.56 -12.06
C ILE A 226 -2.25 -8.32 -11.71
N PRO A 227 -1.39 -8.68 -12.71
CA PRO A 227 -0.14 -9.43 -12.51
C PRO A 227 0.92 -8.55 -11.84
N ARG A 228 0.81 -8.43 -10.52
CA ARG A 228 1.56 -7.45 -9.75
C ARG A 228 3.05 -7.70 -9.79
N GLN A 229 3.44 -8.94 -9.59
CA GLN A 229 4.84 -9.27 -9.45
C GLN A 229 5.60 -8.98 -10.73
N GLU A 230 5.01 -9.28 -11.87
CA GLU A 230 5.52 -8.99 -13.20
C GLU A 230 5.63 -7.47 -13.43
N TYR A 231 4.58 -6.71 -13.14
CA TYR A 231 4.62 -5.27 -13.40
C TYR A 231 5.54 -4.52 -12.45
N GLU A 232 5.69 -4.96 -11.20
CA GLU A 232 6.56 -4.33 -10.20
C GLU A 232 8.02 -4.49 -10.60
N VAL A 233 8.43 -5.72 -10.97
CA VAL A 233 9.80 -5.99 -11.47
C VAL A 233 10.06 -5.23 -12.74
N MET A 234 9.14 -5.31 -13.72
CA MET A 234 9.30 -4.59 -14.97
C MET A 234 9.35 -3.08 -14.76
N GLY A 235 8.44 -2.51 -13.98
CA GLY A 235 8.40 -1.09 -13.66
C GLY A 235 9.69 -0.62 -13.00
N THR A 236 10.20 -1.37 -12.03
CA THR A 236 11.46 -1.09 -11.32
C THR A 236 12.67 -1.19 -12.27
N TYR A 237 12.70 -2.20 -13.13
CA TYR A 237 13.73 -2.32 -14.17
C TYR A 237 13.76 -1.10 -15.09
N LEU A 238 12.59 -0.64 -15.58
CA LEU A 238 12.49 0.55 -16.43
C LEU A 238 13.01 1.82 -15.75
N GLN A 239 12.82 1.95 -14.44
CA GLN A 239 13.33 3.10 -13.70
C GLN A 239 14.85 3.17 -13.76
N TRP A 240 15.57 2.07 -13.51
CA TRP A 240 17.04 2.08 -13.65
C TRP A 240 17.50 2.38 -15.08
N GLN A 241 16.78 1.86 -16.08
CA GLN A 241 17.12 2.09 -17.48
C GLN A 241 16.99 3.57 -17.89
N HIS A 242 16.09 4.35 -17.28
CA HIS A 242 15.79 5.71 -17.76
C HIS A 242 15.79 6.82 -16.72
N HIS A 243 15.38 6.60 -15.47
CA HIS A 243 15.27 7.65 -14.46
C HIS A 243 16.58 8.39 -14.17
N PRO A 244 17.78 7.76 -14.16
CA PRO A 244 19.02 8.50 -13.89
C PRO A 244 19.26 9.71 -14.79
N ARG A 245 18.85 9.65 -16.06
CA ARG A 245 18.95 10.80 -16.98
C ARG A 245 18.00 11.93 -16.57
N PHE A 246 16.81 11.60 -16.09
CA PHE A 246 15.81 12.56 -15.64
C PHE A 246 16.15 13.14 -14.26
N HIS A 247 16.77 12.37 -13.37
CA HIS A 247 17.35 12.90 -12.13
C HIS A 247 18.36 14.01 -12.42
N ARG A 248 19.24 13.80 -13.40
CA ARG A 248 20.18 14.84 -13.87
C ARG A 248 19.45 16.04 -14.45
N MET A 249 18.54 15.83 -15.40
CA MET A 249 17.78 16.94 -16.01
C MET A 249 17.07 17.81 -14.98
N ILE A 250 16.41 17.19 -13.99
CA ILE A 250 15.75 17.93 -12.90
C ILE A 250 16.80 18.65 -12.04
N THR A 251 17.88 17.98 -11.64
CA THR A 251 18.95 18.58 -10.83
C THR A 251 19.60 19.77 -11.53
N ASP A 252 19.87 19.67 -12.83
CA ASP A 252 20.47 20.74 -13.63
C ASP A 252 19.53 21.95 -13.74
N ALA A 253 18.23 21.71 -13.81
CA ALA A 253 17.22 22.77 -13.92
C ALA A 253 17.02 23.56 -12.62
N VAL A 254 17.00 22.90 -11.46
CA VAL A 254 16.62 23.55 -10.18
C VAL A 254 17.72 23.58 -9.13
N GLY A 255 18.83 22.87 -9.34
CA GLY A 255 19.94 22.77 -8.40
C GLY A 255 19.56 22.07 -7.08
N VAL A 256 20.52 22.06 -6.14
CA VAL A 256 20.34 21.43 -4.81
C VAL A 256 19.22 22.10 -4.01
N ASP A 257 19.17 23.42 -4.01
CA ASP A 257 18.18 24.17 -3.24
C ASP A 257 16.77 24.02 -3.81
N GLY A 258 16.61 23.98 -5.15
CA GLY A 258 15.32 23.70 -5.76
C GLY A 258 14.79 22.30 -5.47
N LEU A 259 15.67 21.28 -5.41
CA LEU A 259 15.26 19.94 -4.96
C LEU A 259 14.79 19.95 -3.50
N ARG A 260 15.48 20.69 -2.63
CA ARG A 260 15.04 20.85 -1.23
C ARG A 260 13.71 21.58 -1.14
N GLU A 261 13.49 22.60 -1.96
CA GLU A 261 12.21 23.32 -2.03
C GLU A 261 11.07 22.39 -2.49
N ILE A 262 11.28 21.61 -3.55
CA ILE A 262 10.31 20.64 -4.05
C ILE A 262 9.98 19.60 -2.98
N GLY A 263 11.00 18.97 -2.37
CA GLY A 263 10.82 18.02 -1.29
C GLY A 263 10.11 18.65 -0.09
N GLY A 264 10.26 19.96 0.13
CA GLY A 264 9.64 20.68 1.23
C GLY A 264 8.18 21.08 1.04
N ARG A 265 7.61 20.93 -0.17
CA ARG A 265 6.20 21.28 -0.42
C ARG A 265 5.21 20.48 0.43
N ILE A 266 5.55 19.24 0.77
CA ILE A 266 4.73 18.39 1.65
C ILE A 266 4.41 19.03 3.01
N ARG A 267 5.26 19.93 3.52
CA ARG A 267 4.96 20.60 4.79
C ARG A 267 3.82 21.62 4.70
N ASN A 268 3.51 22.08 3.48
CA ASN A 268 2.59 23.18 3.23
C ASN A 268 1.40 22.76 2.37
N GLU A 269 1.42 21.57 1.77
CA GLU A 269 0.39 21.11 0.82
C GLU A 269 -0.16 19.73 1.20
N VAL A 270 -1.48 19.58 1.08
CA VAL A 270 -2.17 18.29 1.17
C VAL A 270 -2.75 17.88 -0.17
N GLY A 271 -3.03 16.58 -0.33
CA GLY A 271 -3.65 16.05 -1.54
C GLY A 271 -2.70 16.04 -2.74
N THR A 272 -1.40 15.94 -2.51
CA THR A 272 -0.40 15.91 -3.59
C THR A 272 0.35 14.58 -3.60
N LYS A 273 0.90 14.23 -4.77
CA LYS A 273 1.84 13.11 -4.89
C LYS A 273 3.25 13.46 -4.37
N LEU A 274 3.54 14.70 -3.96
CA LEU A 274 4.80 15.00 -3.28
C LEU A 274 4.68 14.58 -1.81
N ASN A 275 4.92 13.29 -1.56
CA ASN A 275 4.76 12.66 -0.26
C ASN A 275 5.91 11.67 0.03
N PRO A 276 5.98 11.06 1.24
CA PRO A 276 7.11 10.19 1.60
C PRO A 276 7.29 9.05 0.60
N LEU A 277 6.19 8.44 0.12
CA LEU A 277 6.24 7.37 -0.87
C LEU A 277 6.96 7.81 -2.13
N HIS A 278 6.58 8.95 -2.72
CA HIS A 278 7.17 9.37 -3.99
C HIS A 278 8.61 9.85 -3.83
N ILE A 279 8.94 10.46 -2.69
CA ILE A 279 10.33 10.83 -2.38
C ILE A 279 11.19 9.57 -2.21
N TRP A 280 10.72 8.56 -1.47
CA TRP A 280 11.36 7.26 -1.36
C TRP A 280 11.52 6.59 -2.73
N ALA A 281 10.44 6.59 -3.51
CA ALA A 281 10.33 5.89 -4.78
C ALA A 281 11.18 6.53 -5.89
N ALA A 282 11.51 7.82 -5.78
CA ALA A 282 12.44 8.48 -6.69
C ALA A 282 13.88 7.92 -6.65
N GLY A 283 14.24 7.15 -5.62
CA GLY A 283 15.61 6.64 -5.45
C GLY A 283 15.70 5.14 -5.23
N VAL A 284 15.00 4.62 -4.20
CA VAL A 284 15.18 3.24 -3.74
C VAL A 284 14.82 2.21 -4.83
N PRO A 285 13.66 2.32 -5.50
CA PRO A 285 13.34 1.51 -6.68
C PRO A 285 14.35 1.61 -7.84
N SER A 286 15.00 2.75 -8.08
CA SER A 286 16.04 2.83 -9.12
C SER A 286 17.27 1.96 -8.77
N ALA A 287 17.67 1.91 -7.49
CA ALA A 287 18.75 1.03 -7.04
C ALA A 287 18.34 -0.45 -7.16
N LEU A 288 17.08 -0.78 -6.84
CA LEU A 288 16.52 -2.11 -7.05
C LEU A 288 16.52 -2.52 -8.53
N GLY A 289 16.16 -1.60 -9.41
CA GLY A 289 16.16 -1.79 -10.86
C GLY A 289 17.55 -2.11 -11.42
N ARG A 290 18.60 -1.60 -10.78
CA ARG A 290 19.98 -1.97 -11.10
C ARG A 290 20.26 -3.43 -10.78
N SER A 291 19.85 -3.93 -9.61
CA SER A 291 20.01 -5.35 -9.26
C SER A 291 19.24 -6.27 -10.22
N ILE A 292 18.04 -5.86 -10.68
CA ILE A 292 17.34 -6.58 -11.77
C ILE A 292 18.20 -6.59 -13.03
N ALA A 293 18.74 -5.45 -13.44
CA ALA A 293 19.54 -5.35 -14.66
C ALA A 293 20.84 -6.18 -14.60
N LEU A 294 21.45 -6.30 -13.42
CA LEU A 294 22.60 -7.20 -13.17
C LEU A 294 22.20 -8.67 -13.29
N ASP A 295 21.09 -9.09 -12.68
CA ASP A 295 20.59 -10.47 -12.73
C ASP A 295 20.16 -10.89 -14.15
N LEU A 296 19.73 -9.94 -14.98
CA LEU A 296 19.45 -10.13 -16.40
C LEU A 296 20.72 -10.10 -17.29
N GLY A 297 21.88 -9.73 -16.74
CA GLY A 297 23.12 -9.55 -17.49
C GLY A 297 23.11 -8.36 -18.46
N HIS A 298 22.16 -7.43 -18.28
CA HIS A 298 22.06 -6.19 -19.05
C HIS A 298 23.08 -5.14 -18.59
N GLU A 299 23.55 -5.25 -17.36
CA GLU A 299 24.60 -4.42 -16.76
C GLU A 299 25.66 -5.32 -16.11
N LYS A 300 26.87 -4.80 -15.88
CA LYS A 300 27.92 -5.48 -15.10
C LYS A 300 28.19 -4.73 -13.78
N PRO A 301 28.78 -5.40 -12.78
CA PRO A 301 29.26 -4.71 -11.58
C PRO A 301 30.17 -3.52 -11.94
N GLY A 302 29.87 -2.36 -11.37
CA GLY A 302 30.57 -1.09 -11.64
C GLY A 302 30.08 -0.31 -12.87
N ASP A 303 29.21 -0.87 -13.71
CA ASP A 303 28.59 -0.10 -14.79
C ASP A 303 27.70 1.01 -14.20
N ARG A 304 27.81 2.21 -14.77
CA ARG A 304 26.98 3.38 -14.44
C ARG A 304 26.95 3.72 -12.95
N THR A 305 28.05 3.49 -12.21
CA THR A 305 28.15 3.84 -10.78
C THR A 305 27.79 5.31 -10.48
N GLU A 306 28.15 6.23 -11.37
CA GLU A 306 27.82 7.66 -11.19
C GLU A 306 26.32 7.94 -11.38
N ASP A 307 25.60 7.17 -12.20
CA ASP A 307 24.13 7.26 -12.30
C ASP A 307 23.47 6.84 -10.98
N LEU A 308 23.97 5.76 -10.37
CA LEU A 308 23.48 5.26 -9.08
C LEU A 308 23.69 6.29 -7.97
N LYS A 309 24.91 6.81 -7.83
CA LYS A 309 25.23 7.85 -6.86
C LYS A 309 24.40 9.11 -7.07
N GLY A 310 24.24 9.53 -8.32
CA GLY A 310 23.41 10.68 -8.69
C GLY A 310 21.94 10.48 -8.27
N ALA A 311 21.37 9.30 -8.50
CA ALA A 311 20.01 8.97 -8.09
C ALA A 311 19.86 8.96 -6.55
N MET A 312 20.80 8.36 -5.82
CA MET A 312 20.82 8.39 -4.36
C MET A 312 20.90 9.83 -3.83
N GLN A 313 21.79 10.63 -4.40
CA GLN A 313 22.00 12.01 -3.98
C GLN A 313 20.79 12.91 -4.30
N PHE A 314 20.12 12.67 -5.43
CA PHE A 314 18.86 13.30 -5.79
C PHE A 314 17.79 13.07 -4.71
N THR A 315 17.57 11.82 -4.32
CA THR A 315 16.60 11.46 -3.29
C THR A 315 16.97 12.00 -1.91
N ARG A 316 18.25 11.97 -1.52
CA ARG A 316 18.74 12.59 -0.27
C ARG A 316 18.40 14.08 -0.18
N ARG A 317 18.50 14.81 -1.31
CA ARG A 317 18.15 16.24 -1.38
C ARG A 317 16.65 16.48 -1.21
N LEU A 318 15.80 15.63 -1.79
CA LEU A 318 14.34 15.66 -1.58
C LEU A 318 13.97 15.37 -0.12
N TYR A 319 14.56 14.35 0.51
CA TYR A 319 14.34 14.05 1.92
C TYR A 319 14.78 15.19 2.85
N ARG A 320 15.93 15.83 2.57
CA ARG A 320 16.37 17.01 3.32
C ARG A 320 15.33 18.12 3.22
N GLY A 321 14.80 18.30 2.01
CA GLY A 321 13.65 19.12 1.72
C GLY A 321 12.51 18.77 2.66
N MET A 322 11.95 17.57 2.58
CA MET A 322 10.82 17.08 3.37
C MET A 322 10.93 17.36 4.87
N TRP A 323 12.04 16.95 5.49
CA TRP A 323 12.24 17.10 6.93
C TRP A 323 12.55 18.53 7.38
N ASN A 324 13.22 19.32 6.52
CA ASN A 324 13.70 20.67 6.81
C ASN A 324 14.65 20.80 8.01
N ASP A 325 15.17 19.70 8.55
CA ASP A 325 16.21 19.67 9.59
C ASP A 325 17.41 18.82 9.14
N GLN A 326 18.48 18.83 9.93
CA GLN A 326 19.55 17.84 9.81
C GLN A 326 19.20 16.63 10.67
N GLY A 327 19.43 15.43 10.14
CA GLY A 327 19.04 14.21 10.85
C GLY A 327 18.87 13.01 9.93
N PRO A 328 18.33 11.91 10.47
CA PRO A 328 18.07 10.70 9.72
C PRO A 328 17.19 10.95 8.49
N MET A 329 17.57 10.32 7.38
CA MET A 329 16.87 10.36 6.10
C MET A 329 15.52 9.62 6.16
N PHE A 330 15.52 8.37 6.61
CA PHE A 330 14.34 7.50 6.60
C PHE A 330 13.50 7.60 7.86
N LEU A 331 12.23 7.24 7.75
CA LEU A 331 11.27 7.19 8.86
C LEU A 331 11.68 6.24 9.99
N SER A 332 12.39 5.17 9.66
CA SER A 332 12.95 4.23 10.63
C SER A 332 13.88 4.90 11.66
N GLY A 333 14.65 5.92 11.24
CA GLY A 333 15.48 6.74 12.12
C GLY A 333 14.73 7.87 12.82
N ARG A 334 13.44 8.02 12.55
CA ARG A 334 12.54 9.01 13.16
C ARG A 334 11.41 8.35 13.96
N GLY A 335 11.64 7.11 14.39
CA GLY A 335 10.67 6.35 15.18
C GLY A 335 9.38 6.03 14.43
N TYR A 336 9.44 5.97 13.10
CA TYR A 336 8.28 5.74 12.21
C TYR A 336 7.18 6.79 12.38
N HIS A 337 7.56 8.04 12.63
CA HIS A 337 6.63 9.16 12.70
C HIS A 337 6.90 10.18 11.59
N ALA A 338 5.83 10.54 10.87
CA ALA A 338 5.84 11.51 9.77
C ALA A 338 4.96 12.74 10.05
N PRO A 339 5.12 13.51 11.14
CA PRO A 339 4.35 14.74 11.38
C PRO A 339 4.90 15.89 10.52
N LEU A 340 4.67 15.81 9.21
CA LEU A 340 5.35 16.66 8.23
C LEU A 340 4.68 18.02 8.03
N LEU A 341 3.35 18.07 8.09
CA LEU A 341 2.59 19.30 7.88
C LEU A 341 2.86 20.35 8.97
N GLY A 342 2.93 21.62 8.55
CA GLY A 342 3.12 22.76 9.45
C GLY A 342 1.95 22.96 10.43
N SER A 343 2.20 23.68 11.52
CA SER A 343 1.21 23.90 12.58
C SER A 343 -0.08 24.54 12.09
N GLU A 344 -0.03 25.41 11.08
CA GLU A 344 -1.23 26.04 10.49
C GLU A 344 -2.21 25.00 9.92
N TRP A 345 -1.70 23.93 9.32
CA TRP A 345 -2.55 22.81 8.86
C TRP A 345 -3.15 22.05 10.03
N VAL A 346 -2.35 21.75 11.06
CA VAL A 346 -2.82 21.05 12.26
C VAL A 346 -3.92 21.86 12.96
N ASP A 347 -3.73 23.17 13.11
CA ASP A 347 -4.71 24.09 13.70
C ASP A 347 -6.01 24.12 12.87
N ARG A 348 -5.88 24.19 11.54
CA ARG A 348 -7.02 24.12 10.61
C ARG A 348 -7.79 22.80 10.75
N PHE A 349 -7.08 21.68 10.78
CA PHE A 349 -7.68 20.36 10.96
C PHE A 349 -8.50 20.28 12.24
N ILE A 350 -7.95 20.76 13.36
CA ILE A 350 -8.64 20.77 14.65
C ILE A 350 -9.89 21.65 14.59
N ALA A 351 -9.81 22.81 13.94
CA ALA A 351 -10.94 23.74 13.80
C ALA A 351 -12.09 23.16 12.94
N ASP A 352 -11.75 22.46 11.87
CA ASP A 352 -12.70 21.91 10.88
C ASP A 352 -13.23 20.51 11.25
N ARG A 353 -12.91 20.00 12.44
CA ARG A 353 -13.25 18.65 12.88
C ARG A 353 -14.75 18.42 13.05
N THR A 354 -15.25 17.37 12.41
CA THR A 354 -16.56 16.76 12.65
C THR A 354 -16.47 15.65 13.70
N PRO A 355 -17.17 15.74 14.85
CA PRO A 355 -17.14 14.71 15.89
C PRO A 355 -18.00 13.48 15.53
N LEU A 356 -17.51 12.27 15.82
CA LEU A 356 -18.20 10.99 15.57
C LEU A 356 -18.81 10.33 16.80
N ALA A 357 -18.40 10.72 18.01
CA ALA A 357 -18.65 10.00 19.26
C ALA A 357 -20.14 9.79 19.65
N LYS A 358 -21.10 10.29 18.86
CA LYS A 358 -22.54 10.24 19.17
C LYS A 358 -23.42 9.64 18.07
N ASP A 359 -22.86 9.27 16.93
CA ASP A 359 -23.65 8.78 15.78
C ASP A 359 -22.98 7.56 15.11
N PRO A 360 -23.49 6.34 15.40
CA PRO A 360 -23.03 5.12 14.74
C PRO A 360 -23.21 5.15 13.21
N GLN A 361 -24.21 5.86 12.69
CA GLN A 361 -24.45 5.96 11.26
C GLN A 361 -23.40 6.86 10.60
N ALA A 362 -23.09 8.02 11.19
CA ALA A 362 -22.03 8.90 10.69
C ALA A 362 -20.67 8.18 10.60
N ARG A 363 -20.36 7.29 11.55
CA ARG A 363 -19.16 6.45 11.48
C ARG A 363 -19.21 5.50 10.29
N LYS A 364 -20.32 4.80 10.07
CA LYS A 364 -20.49 3.90 8.91
C LYS A 364 -20.39 4.65 7.59
N ASP A 365 -20.99 5.83 7.50
CA ASP A 365 -20.95 6.67 6.30
C ASP A 365 -19.52 7.14 6.00
N PHE A 366 -18.77 7.54 7.04
CA PHE A 366 -17.35 7.87 6.90
C PHE A 366 -16.49 6.66 6.52
N GLN A 367 -16.71 5.50 7.14
CA GLN A 367 -16.00 4.26 6.80
C GLN A 367 -16.22 3.87 5.34
N ARG A 368 -17.47 3.94 4.87
CA ARG A 368 -17.80 3.73 3.45
C ARG A 368 -17.08 4.75 2.58
N PHE A 369 -17.14 6.05 2.91
CA PHE A 369 -16.44 7.08 2.14
C PHE A 369 -14.92 6.82 2.03
N ASN A 370 -14.27 6.54 3.16
CA ASN A 370 -12.85 6.23 3.25
C ASN A 370 -12.49 4.97 2.44
N GLY A 371 -13.23 3.87 2.63
CA GLY A 371 -13.03 2.63 1.86
C GLY A 371 -13.25 2.82 0.36
N SER A 372 -14.33 3.50 -0.05
CA SER A 372 -14.68 3.72 -1.45
C SER A 372 -13.68 4.59 -2.20
N THR A 373 -13.22 5.68 -1.56
CA THR A 373 -12.20 6.56 -2.17
C THR A 373 -10.83 5.89 -2.22
N GLN A 374 -10.44 5.14 -1.19
CA GLN A 374 -9.19 4.39 -1.20
C GLN A 374 -9.19 3.29 -2.28
N LEU A 375 -10.31 2.58 -2.42
CA LEU A 375 -10.48 1.51 -3.40
C LEU A 375 -10.40 2.03 -4.85
N ALA A 376 -11.08 3.14 -5.14
CA ALA A 376 -11.00 3.81 -6.43
C ALA A 376 -9.55 4.25 -6.74
N SER A 377 -8.85 4.78 -5.74
CA SER A 377 -7.43 5.12 -5.84
C SER A 377 -6.55 3.91 -6.17
N PHE A 378 -6.73 2.76 -5.49
CA PHE A 378 -5.98 1.53 -5.80
C PHE A 378 -6.21 1.04 -7.24
N LEU A 379 -7.46 1.01 -7.71
CA LEU A 379 -7.74 0.59 -9.10
C LEU A 379 -7.15 1.56 -10.13
N LEU A 380 -7.27 2.87 -9.90
CA LEU A 380 -6.69 3.88 -10.78
C LEU A 380 -5.17 3.69 -10.92
N HIS A 381 -4.50 3.25 -9.86
CA HIS A 381 -3.06 3.04 -9.81
C HIS A 381 -2.66 1.56 -9.93
N PHE A 382 -3.50 0.69 -10.54
CA PHE A 382 -3.15 -0.71 -10.83
C PHE A 382 -2.75 -1.56 -9.60
N ASP A 383 -3.49 -1.42 -8.50
CA ASP A 383 -3.21 -2.05 -7.20
C ASP A 383 -1.90 -1.57 -6.54
N CYS A 384 -1.44 -0.38 -6.90
CA CYS A 384 -0.31 0.28 -6.26
C CYS A 384 -0.78 1.33 -5.25
N ARG A 385 0.06 1.58 -4.23
CA ARG A 385 -0.14 2.67 -3.25
C ARG A 385 0.22 4.07 -3.78
N ASN A 386 0.57 4.25 -5.05
CA ASN A 386 0.91 5.59 -5.58
C ASN A 386 -0.20 6.63 -5.42
N GLY A 387 -1.46 6.20 -5.32
CA GLY A 387 -2.58 7.07 -5.03
C GLY A 387 -2.95 7.21 -3.56
N VAL A 388 -2.20 6.63 -2.62
CA VAL A 388 -2.54 6.61 -1.18
C VAL A 388 -1.30 6.86 -0.32
N ALA A 389 -1.33 7.93 0.49
CA ALA A 389 -0.25 8.23 1.42
C ALA A 389 -0.78 8.71 2.77
N ASP A 390 -0.22 8.14 3.83
CA ASP A 390 -0.48 8.47 5.23
C ASP A 390 0.68 9.29 5.80
N THR A 391 0.37 10.28 6.64
CA THR A 391 1.33 11.02 7.47
C THR A 391 0.79 11.19 8.89
N GLY A 392 1.69 11.42 9.84
CA GLY A 392 1.40 11.47 11.28
C GLY A 392 2.26 10.47 12.06
N PRO A 393 1.93 10.21 13.34
CA PRO A 393 0.86 10.85 14.10
C PRO A 393 1.12 12.35 14.33
N TYR A 394 0.10 13.18 14.16
CA TYR A 394 0.12 14.60 14.51
C TYR A 394 -0.39 14.77 15.94
N PRO A 395 0.42 15.24 16.91
CA PRO A 395 -0.01 15.35 18.30
C PRO A 395 -1.12 16.42 18.46
N LEU A 396 -2.13 16.11 19.27
CA LEU A 396 -3.24 17.03 19.56
C LEU A 396 -3.04 17.76 20.91
N PRO A 397 -3.44 19.04 21.05
CA PRO A 397 -3.27 19.81 22.29
C PRO A 397 -3.94 19.18 23.54
N GLY A 398 -5.04 18.46 23.35
CA GLY A 398 -5.80 17.80 24.42
C GLY A 398 -5.33 16.37 24.75
N GLY A 399 -4.24 15.91 24.15
CA GLY A 399 -3.83 14.50 24.16
C GLY A 399 -4.45 13.71 23.02
N GLY A 400 -3.82 12.58 22.68
CA GLY A 400 -4.13 11.83 21.46
C GLY A 400 -3.42 12.39 20.23
N TRP A 401 -3.86 11.97 19.05
CA TRP A 401 -3.20 12.27 17.79
C TRP A 401 -4.16 12.24 16.59
N ALA A 402 -3.72 12.80 15.46
CA ALA A 402 -4.40 12.72 14.18
C ALA A 402 -3.55 12.02 13.11
N LEU A 403 -4.21 11.25 12.24
CA LEU A 403 -3.69 10.75 10.96
C LEU A 403 -4.15 11.70 9.85
N VAL A 404 -3.27 11.97 8.88
CA VAL A 404 -3.65 12.62 7.61
C VAL A 404 -3.40 11.64 6.48
N ARG A 405 -4.43 11.35 5.70
CA ARG A 405 -4.44 10.39 4.60
C ARG A 405 -4.89 11.04 3.30
N ASP A 406 -4.08 10.93 2.27
CA ASP A 406 -4.43 11.39 0.92
C ASP A 406 -4.91 10.22 0.06
N HIS A 407 -6.01 10.41 -0.68
CA HIS A 407 -6.44 9.55 -1.78
C HIS A 407 -6.45 10.37 -3.08
N VAL A 408 -5.58 10.02 -4.04
CA VAL A 408 -5.62 10.55 -5.40
C VAL A 408 -6.65 9.76 -6.20
N LEU A 409 -7.69 10.43 -6.65
CA LEU A 409 -8.88 9.83 -7.26
C LEU A 409 -8.97 10.03 -8.77
N ASN A 410 -8.20 10.97 -9.32
CA ASN A 410 -8.19 11.27 -10.74
C ASN A 410 -6.79 11.73 -11.14
N ASP A 411 -6.15 11.03 -12.08
CA ASP A 411 -4.88 11.44 -12.65
C ASP A 411 -4.96 11.39 -14.19
N PRO A 412 -5.15 12.53 -14.88
CA PRO A 412 -5.30 12.56 -16.33
C PRO A 412 -4.02 12.14 -17.07
N GLY A 413 -2.92 11.91 -16.36
CA GLY A 413 -1.73 11.29 -16.93
C GLY A 413 -1.92 9.84 -17.36
N TYR A 414 -2.96 9.14 -16.88
CA TYR A 414 -3.21 7.75 -17.26
C TYR A 414 -4.21 7.59 -18.41
N PRO A 415 -3.94 6.70 -19.39
CA PRO A 415 -4.86 6.43 -20.49
C PRO A 415 -6.24 5.91 -20.08
N TRP A 416 -6.40 5.42 -18.85
CA TRP A 416 -7.66 4.89 -18.29
C TRP A 416 -8.36 5.82 -17.31
N ALA A 417 -7.83 7.02 -17.07
CA ALA A 417 -8.39 7.97 -16.11
C ALA A 417 -9.74 8.57 -16.52
N ASP A 418 -10.19 8.37 -17.76
CA ASP A 418 -11.53 8.79 -18.20
C ASP A 418 -12.67 8.14 -17.40
N ALA A 419 -12.44 6.96 -16.82
CA ALA A 419 -13.39 6.28 -15.93
C ALA A 419 -13.61 7.02 -14.58
N VAL A 420 -12.68 7.89 -14.20
CA VAL A 420 -12.71 8.65 -12.93
C VAL A 420 -12.72 10.15 -13.14
N ARG A 421 -12.93 10.62 -14.38
CA ARG A 421 -12.84 12.03 -14.77
C ARG A 421 -13.75 13.00 -13.99
N ASP A 422 -14.82 12.48 -13.40
CA ASP A 422 -15.82 13.25 -12.64
C ASP A 422 -15.47 13.34 -11.13
N LEU A 423 -14.38 12.68 -10.71
CA LEU A 423 -13.82 12.80 -9.37
C LEU A 423 -12.85 13.99 -9.30
N PRO A 424 -12.73 14.63 -8.12
CA PRO A 424 -11.66 15.60 -7.89
C PRO A 424 -10.31 14.91 -8.02
N TRP A 425 -9.24 15.69 -8.21
CA TRP A 425 -7.88 15.16 -8.18
C TRP A 425 -7.62 14.31 -6.94
N SER A 426 -7.93 14.82 -5.75
CA SER A 426 -7.76 14.07 -4.51
C SER A 426 -8.71 14.49 -3.40
N VAL A 427 -8.82 13.61 -2.41
CA VAL A 427 -9.37 13.92 -1.09
C VAL A 427 -8.30 13.69 -0.02
N THR A 428 -8.28 14.55 1.00
CA THR A 428 -7.41 14.41 2.18
C THR A 428 -8.29 14.18 3.40
N LEU A 429 -8.18 13.02 4.03
CA LEU A 429 -8.91 12.63 5.22
C LEU A 429 -8.03 12.89 6.45
N VAL A 430 -8.58 13.57 7.45
CA VAL A 430 -7.97 13.72 8.77
C VAL A 430 -8.76 12.88 9.76
N LEU A 431 -8.10 11.97 10.46
CA LEU A 431 -8.71 11.02 11.38
C LEU A 431 -8.21 11.32 12.81
N PHE A 432 -9.12 11.62 13.73
CA PHE A 432 -8.78 12.03 15.10
C PHE A 432 -8.96 10.88 16.10
N PHE A 433 -7.93 10.63 16.89
CA PHE A 433 -7.90 9.65 17.97
C PHE A 433 -7.60 10.38 19.29
N GLU A 434 -8.66 10.77 20.00
CA GLU A 434 -8.57 11.48 21.27
C GLU A 434 -8.83 10.57 22.48
N GLY A 435 -8.31 10.99 23.64
CA GLY A 435 -8.55 10.33 24.92
C GLY A 435 -7.44 9.37 25.35
N GLU A 436 -7.72 8.59 26.39
CA GLU A 436 -6.75 7.70 27.05
C GLU A 436 -6.54 6.36 26.32
N GLN A 437 -7.21 6.15 25.18
CA GLN A 437 -7.07 4.92 24.40
C GLN A 437 -5.65 4.85 23.83
N GLN A 438 -4.91 3.83 24.26
CA GLN A 438 -3.55 3.59 23.76
C GLN A 438 -3.62 2.92 22.39
N ILE A 439 -3.62 3.74 21.33
CA ILE A 439 -3.37 3.29 19.97
C ILE A 439 -1.95 3.70 19.62
N SER A 440 -1.07 2.73 19.45
CA SER A 440 0.24 2.99 18.86
C SER A 440 0.10 3.06 17.34
N SER A 441 0.95 3.86 16.71
CA SER A 441 0.97 4.04 15.26
C SER A 441 2.40 4.05 14.75
N SER A 442 2.62 3.52 13.55
CA SER A 442 3.87 3.65 12.81
C SER A 442 3.57 3.97 11.35
N VAL A 443 4.34 4.87 10.75
CA VAL A 443 4.31 5.21 9.32
C VAL A 443 5.65 4.83 8.70
N VAL A 444 5.60 4.04 7.63
CA VAL A 444 6.78 3.64 6.84
C VAL A 444 7.01 4.57 5.64
N ASP A 445 8.20 4.53 5.03
CA ASP A 445 8.59 5.45 3.94
C ASP A 445 7.67 5.40 2.71
N ILE A 446 6.96 4.30 2.47
CA ILE A 446 5.91 4.21 1.45
C ILE A 446 4.56 4.83 1.90
N GLY A 447 4.58 5.69 2.92
CA GLY A 447 3.40 6.39 3.44
C GLY A 447 2.28 5.45 3.85
N THR A 448 2.59 4.28 4.43
CA THR A 448 1.57 3.38 5.01
C THR A 448 1.58 3.48 6.51
N MET A 449 0.41 3.67 7.09
CA MET A 449 0.22 3.59 8.53
C MET A 449 -0.15 2.18 8.99
N PHE A 450 0.46 1.75 10.09
CA PHE A 450 0.05 0.59 10.88
C PHE A 450 -0.28 1.02 12.30
N THR A 451 -1.22 0.34 12.94
CA THR A 451 -1.65 0.64 14.30
C THR A 451 -1.71 -0.62 15.16
N THR A 452 -1.51 -0.46 16.46
CA THR A 452 -1.90 -1.47 17.46
C THR A 452 -2.85 -0.81 18.48
N PRO A 453 -4.09 -1.31 18.62
CA PRO A 453 -4.65 -2.45 17.90
C PRO A 453 -4.96 -2.16 16.42
N SER A 454 -5.19 -3.22 15.63
CA SER A 454 -5.39 -3.11 14.18
C SER A 454 -6.73 -2.46 13.83
N ASN A 455 -7.81 -2.70 14.59
CA ASN A 455 -9.11 -2.07 14.35
C ASN A 455 -9.19 -0.62 14.86
N TYR A 456 -8.29 0.25 14.40
CA TYR A 456 -8.19 1.61 14.91
C TYR A 456 -9.42 2.48 14.59
N LEU A 457 -10.15 2.22 13.50
CA LEU A 457 -11.33 3.00 13.11
C LEU A 457 -12.48 2.92 14.13
N LYS A 458 -12.59 1.84 14.93
CA LYS A 458 -13.59 1.78 16.02
C LYS A 458 -13.32 2.81 17.12
N HIS A 459 -12.09 3.30 17.20
CA HIS A 459 -11.63 4.30 18.15
C HIS A 459 -11.66 5.73 17.58
N LEU A 460 -12.10 5.90 16.34
CA LEU A 460 -12.18 7.20 15.68
C LEU A 460 -13.16 8.11 16.43
N THR A 461 -12.66 9.27 16.88
CA THR A 461 -13.41 10.25 17.68
C THR A 461 -14.00 11.37 16.83
N GLY A 462 -13.40 11.65 15.67
CA GLY A 462 -13.86 12.61 14.69
C GLY A 462 -13.05 12.52 13.40
N TYR A 463 -13.47 13.29 12.40
CA TYR A 463 -12.79 13.39 11.11
C TYR A 463 -12.89 14.80 10.52
N ALA A 464 -12.06 15.11 9.53
CA ALA A 464 -12.27 16.19 8.57
C ALA A 464 -11.88 15.70 7.18
N VAL A 465 -12.51 16.21 6.11
CA VAL A 465 -12.16 15.82 4.73
C VAL A 465 -11.97 17.06 3.88
N TYR A 466 -10.85 17.14 3.17
CA TYR A 466 -10.55 18.24 2.25
C TYR A 466 -10.58 17.74 0.81
N VAL A 467 -10.97 18.61 -0.12
CA VAL A 467 -11.00 18.32 -1.56
C VAL A 467 -10.02 19.22 -2.27
N ARG A 468 -9.21 18.61 -3.14
CA ARG A 468 -8.41 19.30 -4.14
C ARG A 468 -8.97 18.95 -5.51
N GLU A 469 -9.56 19.94 -6.18
CA GLU A 469 -10.29 19.71 -7.44
C GLU A 469 -9.34 19.34 -8.59
N ARG A 470 -8.15 19.97 -8.67
CA ARG A 470 -7.13 19.69 -9.68
C ARG A 470 -5.75 19.51 -9.06
N SER A 471 -4.87 18.78 -9.74
CA SER A 471 -3.48 18.58 -9.28
C SER A 471 -2.74 19.90 -9.03
N ASP A 472 -3.01 20.91 -9.84
CA ASP A 472 -2.41 22.24 -9.83
C ASP A 472 -3.19 23.28 -9.01
N SER A 473 -4.31 22.90 -8.35
CA SER A 473 -5.07 23.83 -7.51
C SER A 473 -4.18 24.43 -6.41
N PRO A 474 -4.16 25.77 -6.23
CA PRO A 474 -3.43 26.37 -5.13
C PRO A 474 -4.02 25.97 -3.77
N VAL A 475 -3.20 25.99 -2.72
CA VAL A 475 -3.62 25.64 -1.34
C VAL A 475 -4.85 26.43 -0.87
N SER A 476 -4.99 27.69 -1.31
CA SER A 476 -6.13 28.55 -0.97
C SER A 476 -7.47 28.06 -1.54
N GLU A 477 -7.46 27.19 -2.54
CA GLU A 477 -8.65 26.58 -3.14
C GLU A 477 -8.99 25.22 -2.52
N ILE A 478 -8.12 24.65 -1.68
CA ILE A 478 -8.43 23.43 -0.94
C ILE A 478 -9.53 23.74 0.07
N ARG A 479 -10.69 23.10 -0.13
CA ARG A 479 -11.89 23.34 0.67
C ARG A 479 -12.20 22.15 1.57
N LEU A 480 -12.88 22.42 2.68
CA LEU A 480 -13.53 21.40 3.48
C LEU A 480 -14.70 20.79 2.67
N LEU A 481 -14.79 19.47 2.67
CA LEU A 481 -15.94 18.72 2.13
C LEU A 481 -17.09 18.83 3.12
N ARG A 482 -18.28 19.19 2.65
CA ARG A 482 -19.46 19.22 3.51
C ARG A 482 -19.93 17.80 3.80
N GLU A 483 -20.57 17.61 4.95
CA GLU A 483 -21.09 16.30 5.37
C GLU A 483 -22.12 15.74 4.37
N ASP A 484 -22.95 16.60 3.77
CA ASP A 484 -23.91 16.22 2.73
C ASP A 484 -23.26 15.81 1.39
N GLU A 485 -21.96 16.04 1.21
CA GLU A 485 -21.19 15.66 0.03
C GLU A 485 -20.47 14.31 0.16
N LEU A 486 -20.36 13.75 1.38
CA LEU A 486 -19.66 12.47 1.64
C LEU A 486 -20.25 11.31 0.82
N ALA A 487 -21.54 11.01 1.04
CA ALA A 487 -22.19 9.89 0.35
C ALA A 487 -22.23 10.06 -1.17
N PRO A 488 -22.58 11.24 -1.73
CA PRO A 488 -22.49 11.48 -3.17
C PRO A 488 -21.09 11.27 -3.75
N LEU A 489 -20.03 11.70 -3.07
CA LEU A 489 -18.66 11.53 -3.55
C LEU A 489 -18.18 10.07 -3.42
N ALA A 490 -18.55 9.37 -2.35
CA ALA A 490 -18.32 7.93 -2.22
C ALA A 490 -18.98 7.15 -3.37
N ALA A 491 -20.24 7.43 -3.68
CA ALA A 491 -20.96 6.80 -4.79
C ALA A 491 -20.31 7.08 -6.16
N LYS A 492 -19.75 8.28 -6.37
CA LYS A 492 -18.97 8.58 -7.57
C LYS A 492 -17.68 7.76 -7.63
N ALA A 493 -16.99 7.59 -6.51
CA ALA A 493 -15.76 6.79 -6.44
C ALA A 493 -16.06 5.31 -6.73
N GLU A 494 -17.13 4.76 -6.14
CA GLU A 494 -17.62 3.39 -6.40
C GLU A 494 -17.99 3.21 -7.87
N LYS A 495 -18.67 4.18 -8.48
CA LYS A 495 -18.98 4.16 -9.91
C LYS A 495 -17.70 4.17 -10.77
N GLY A 496 -16.71 4.99 -10.43
CA GLY A 496 -15.43 5.02 -11.14
C GLY A 496 -14.68 3.69 -11.03
N ALA A 497 -14.62 3.10 -9.83
CA ALA A 497 -14.07 1.77 -9.58
C ALA A 497 -14.80 0.69 -10.42
N ALA A 498 -16.13 0.72 -10.46
CA ALA A 498 -16.94 -0.19 -11.25
C ALA A 498 -16.74 -0.03 -12.78
N GLN A 499 -16.30 1.13 -13.24
CA GLN A 499 -15.94 1.36 -14.65
C GLN A 499 -14.51 0.91 -14.97
N LEU A 500 -13.58 1.11 -14.03
CA LEU A 500 -12.18 0.68 -14.17
C LEU A 500 -12.05 -0.85 -14.18
N TYR A 501 -12.78 -1.54 -13.31
CA TYR A 501 -12.67 -2.99 -13.14
C TYR A 501 -12.84 -3.80 -14.44
N PRO A 502 -13.98 -3.73 -15.16
CA PRO A 502 -14.16 -4.50 -16.40
C PRO A 502 -13.19 -4.07 -17.50
N ARG A 503 -12.74 -2.80 -17.49
CA ARG A 503 -11.73 -2.32 -18.43
C ARG A 503 -10.38 -2.98 -18.20
N ILE A 504 -9.93 -3.09 -16.95
CA ILE A 504 -8.70 -3.79 -16.58
C ILE A 504 -8.86 -5.29 -16.85
N ALA A 505 -10.00 -5.88 -16.52
CA ALA A 505 -10.27 -7.29 -16.78
C ALA A 505 -10.17 -7.65 -18.27
N ALA A 506 -10.61 -6.76 -19.16
CA ALA A 506 -10.56 -6.93 -20.60
C ALA A 506 -9.15 -6.76 -21.23
N MET A 507 -8.18 -6.22 -20.48
CA MET A 507 -6.80 -6.13 -20.95
C MET A 507 -6.16 -7.51 -21.05
N SER A 508 -5.32 -7.71 -22.06
CA SER A 508 -4.38 -8.83 -22.10
C SER A 508 -3.37 -8.73 -20.94
N ASP A 509 -2.75 -9.85 -20.58
CA ASP A 509 -1.73 -9.87 -19.51
C ASP A 509 -0.60 -8.88 -19.79
N ARG A 510 -0.15 -8.78 -21.05
CA ARG A 510 0.86 -7.81 -21.47
C ARG A 510 0.40 -6.38 -21.25
N GLU A 511 -0.84 -6.04 -21.61
CA GLU A 511 -1.39 -4.70 -21.39
C GLU A 511 -1.47 -4.36 -19.90
N LYS A 512 -1.87 -5.32 -19.05
CA LYS A 512 -1.92 -5.12 -17.60
C LYS A 512 -0.53 -4.88 -17.00
N ILE A 513 0.45 -5.67 -17.42
CA ILE A 513 1.84 -5.53 -16.98
C ILE A 513 2.38 -4.16 -17.36
N LEU A 514 2.21 -3.76 -18.63
CA LEU A 514 2.70 -2.45 -19.09
C LEU A 514 1.97 -1.28 -18.43
N ALA A 515 0.67 -1.41 -18.16
CA ALA A 515 -0.08 -0.38 -17.45
C ALA A 515 0.40 -0.22 -16.00
N GLY A 516 0.60 -1.32 -15.26
CA GLY A 516 1.18 -1.26 -13.91
C GLY A 516 2.61 -0.69 -13.90
N SER A 517 3.47 -1.14 -14.84
CA SER A 517 4.82 -0.60 -14.99
C SER A 517 4.82 0.89 -15.35
N TYR A 518 3.84 1.35 -16.14
CA TYR A 518 3.66 2.77 -16.50
C TYR A 518 3.37 3.63 -15.26
N VAL A 519 2.55 3.14 -14.34
CA VAL A 519 2.24 3.84 -13.07
C VAL A 519 3.52 4.04 -12.24
N TYR A 520 4.31 2.98 -12.05
CA TYR A 520 5.57 3.03 -11.29
C TYR A 520 6.57 3.97 -11.96
N TYR A 521 6.74 3.80 -13.27
CA TYR A 521 7.68 4.58 -14.05
C TYR A 521 7.35 6.08 -14.05
N THR A 522 6.07 6.42 -14.20
CA THR A 522 5.63 7.82 -14.35
C THR A 522 5.68 8.57 -13.04
N ASP A 523 5.11 8.01 -11.98
CA ASP A 523 4.83 8.77 -10.76
C ASP A 523 6.10 9.07 -9.95
N PHE A 524 7.05 8.14 -9.93
CA PHE A 524 8.20 8.21 -9.02
C PHE A 524 9.14 9.37 -9.34
N VAL A 525 9.35 9.69 -10.62
CA VAL A 525 10.17 10.85 -11.02
C VAL A 525 9.36 11.96 -11.68
N GLY A 526 8.25 11.63 -12.35
CA GLY A 526 7.43 12.61 -13.07
C GLY A 526 6.77 13.61 -12.14
N THR A 527 6.42 13.20 -10.91
CA THR A 527 5.90 14.12 -9.89
C THR A 527 6.92 15.21 -9.54
N VAL A 528 8.20 14.84 -9.39
CA VAL A 528 9.29 15.79 -9.12
C VAL A 528 9.57 16.66 -10.35
N GLY A 529 9.54 16.10 -11.54
CA GLY A 529 9.68 16.84 -12.81
C GLY A 529 8.60 17.89 -13.04
N LYS A 530 7.33 17.56 -12.74
CA LYS A 530 6.21 18.51 -12.74
C LYS A 530 6.43 19.62 -11.70
N ALA A 531 6.86 19.27 -10.50
CA ALA A 531 7.14 20.24 -9.44
C ALA A 531 8.30 21.19 -9.79
N ALA A 532 9.30 20.68 -10.50
CA ALA A 532 10.43 21.43 -11.05
C ALA A 532 10.06 22.31 -12.25
N GLY A 533 8.87 22.16 -12.82
CA GLY A 533 8.41 22.94 -13.97
C GLY A 533 9.04 22.52 -15.31
N ILE A 534 9.61 21.31 -15.40
CA ILE A 534 10.30 20.81 -16.60
C ILE A 534 9.65 19.58 -17.23
N TRP A 535 8.37 19.31 -16.90
CA TRP A 535 7.68 18.13 -17.39
C TRP A 535 7.63 18.05 -18.92
N ASP A 536 7.34 19.17 -19.60
CA ASP A 536 7.31 19.22 -21.06
C ASP A 536 8.68 18.95 -21.68
N ASP A 537 9.77 19.42 -21.03
CA ASP A 537 11.14 19.13 -21.47
C ASP A 537 11.49 17.65 -21.28
N MET A 538 11.03 17.02 -20.20
CA MET A 538 11.18 15.57 -19.99
C MET A 538 10.44 14.78 -21.07
N LEU A 539 9.20 15.17 -21.39
CA LEU A 539 8.42 14.56 -22.48
C LEU A 539 9.16 14.70 -23.82
N ALA A 540 9.68 15.90 -24.13
CA ALA A 540 10.45 16.17 -25.35
C ALA A 540 11.76 15.37 -25.40
N ALA A 541 12.36 15.06 -24.25
CA ALA A 541 13.53 14.19 -24.12
C ALA A 541 13.19 12.69 -24.14
N GLY A 542 11.95 12.33 -24.48
CA GLY A 542 11.52 10.94 -24.62
C GLY A 542 11.25 10.27 -23.28
N PHE A 543 10.55 10.94 -22.35
CA PHE A 543 10.17 10.33 -21.07
C PHE A 543 9.50 8.97 -21.24
N TYR A 544 8.63 8.81 -22.23
CA TYR A 544 7.94 7.56 -22.52
C TYR A 544 8.64 6.68 -23.57
N ASP A 545 9.86 7.03 -24.00
CA ASP A 545 10.65 6.28 -24.97
C ASP A 545 11.39 5.12 -24.29
N PHE A 546 10.64 4.17 -23.75
CA PHE A 546 11.17 3.01 -23.02
C PHE A 546 10.86 1.66 -23.68
N GLN A 547 10.31 1.65 -24.91
CA GLN A 547 9.90 0.42 -25.58
C GLN A 547 11.08 -0.54 -25.79
N ASP A 548 12.26 -0.04 -26.13
CA ASP A 548 13.46 -0.88 -26.27
C ASP A 548 13.85 -1.57 -24.94
N SER A 549 13.65 -0.89 -23.81
CA SER A 549 13.87 -1.50 -22.50
C SER A 549 12.80 -2.54 -22.19
N VAL A 550 11.54 -2.27 -22.52
CA VAL A 550 10.45 -3.26 -22.43
C VAL A 550 10.79 -4.51 -23.24
N ASP A 551 11.20 -4.36 -24.50
CA ASP A 551 11.46 -5.50 -25.38
C ASP A 551 12.64 -6.36 -24.90
N ARG A 552 13.64 -5.75 -24.26
CA ARG A 552 14.78 -6.47 -23.64
C ARG A 552 14.39 -7.15 -22.32
N GLY A 553 13.56 -6.51 -21.51
CA GLY A 553 13.21 -7.00 -20.17
C GLY A 553 12.06 -8.00 -20.14
N TYR A 554 11.10 -7.88 -21.05
CA TYR A 554 9.81 -8.56 -20.94
C TYR A 554 9.94 -10.09 -21.01
N GLY A 555 10.66 -10.63 -22.00
CA GLY A 555 10.84 -12.08 -22.13
C GLY A 555 11.46 -12.70 -20.87
N PRO A 556 12.66 -12.24 -20.44
CA PRO A 556 13.31 -12.78 -19.26
C PRO A 556 12.57 -12.56 -17.94
N ILE A 557 11.88 -11.43 -17.75
CA ILE A 557 11.17 -11.14 -16.50
C ILE A 557 9.83 -11.89 -16.45
N VAL A 558 9.06 -11.83 -17.54
CA VAL A 558 7.65 -12.24 -17.59
C VAL A 558 7.49 -13.61 -18.23
N GLU A 559 7.96 -13.79 -19.47
CA GLU A 559 7.70 -15.03 -20.23
C GLU A 559 8.46 -16.23 -19.65
N GLU A 560 9.64 -16.01 -19.08
CA GLU A 560 10.41 -17.03 -18.35
C GLU A 560 9.90 -17.24 -16.91
N GLY A 561 8.92 -16.47 -16.44
CA GLY A 561 8.32 -16.62 -15.11
C GLY A 561 9.25 -16.25 -13.94
N ARG A 562 10.25 -15.38 -14.18
CA ARG A 562 11.27 -15.02 -13.18
C ARG A 562 10.86 -13.90 -12.24
N ALA A 563 9.76 -13.18 -12.50
CA ALA A 563 9.34 -12.04 -11.68
C ALA A 563 9.17 -12.38 -10.18
N MET A 564 8.48 -13.48 -9.87
CA MET A 564 8.31 -13.95 -8.48
C MET A 564 9.65 -14.27 -7.81
N GLU A 565 10.56 -14.92 -8.53
CA GLU A 565 11.90 -15.26 -8.03
C GLU A 565 12.70 -13.99 -7.75
N MET A 566 12.70 -13.04 -8.68
CA MET A 566 13.40 -11.77 -8.56
C MET A 566 12.87 -10.94 -7.38
N LEU A 567 11.55 -10.81 -7.24
CA LEU A 567 10.94 -10.16 -6.06
C LEU A 567 11.25 -10.89 -4.77
N GLY A 568 11.18 -12.23 -4.77
CA GLY A 568 11.54 -13.04 -3.61
C GLY A 568 12.95 -12.72 -3.13
N ARG A 569 13.92 -12.60 -4.05
CA ARG A 569 15.29 -12.19 -3.72
C ARG A 569 15.34 -10.77 -3.14
N PHE A 570 14.59 -9.82 -3.69
CA PHE A 570 14.51 -8.45 -3.16
C PHE A 570 13.88 -8.37 -1.78
N TRP A 571 12.83 -9.16 -1.55
CA TRP A 571 12.17 -9.25 -0.27
C TRP A 571 12.93 -10.12 0.73
N SER A 572 13.96 -10.84 0.31
CA SER A 572 14.97 -11.46 1.17
C SER A 572 16.28 -10.69 1.25
N ALA A 573 16.39 -9.54 0.58
CA ALA A 573 17.61 -8.75 0.49
C ALA A 573 17.91 -7.90 1.75
N ALA A 574 17.64 -8.43 2.94
CA ALA A 574 18.27 -7.90 4.16
C ALA A 574 19.82 -7.99 4.10
N GLU A 575 20.35 -8.68 3.08
CA GLU A 575 21.77 -8.80 2.75
C GLU A 575 22.38 -7.58 2.03
N GLY A 576 21.57 -6.59 1.66
CA GLY A 576 21.99 -5.41 0.90
C GLY A 576 21.89 -5.60 -0.62
N MET A 577 21.91 -4.48 -1.36
CA MET A 577 21.95 -4.49 -2.83
C MET A 577 23.41 -4.57 -3.34
N ASP A 578 23.63 -5.00 -4.58
CA ASP A 578 24.97 -5.20 -5.14
C ASP A 578 25.86 -3.95 -5.08
N HIS A 579 26.99 -4.03 -4.37
CA HIS A 579 27.95 -2.93 -4.18
C HIS A 579 28.58 -2.40 -5.49
N VAL A 580 29.22 -1.23 -5.40
CA VAL A 580 29.94 -0.51 -6.47
C VAL A 580 31.40 -0.20 -6.19
#